data_AF-A0A955T3Y7-F1
#
_entry.id   AF-A0A955T3Y7-F1
#
_cell.length_a   1.000
_cell.length_b   1.000
_cell.length_c   1.000
_cell.angle_alpha   90.00
_cell.angle_beta   90.00
_cell.angle_gamma   90.00
#
_symmetry.space_group_name_H-M   'P 1'
#
loop_
_entity.id
_entity.type
_entity.pdbx_description
1 polymer ?
#
loop_
_entity_poly.entity_id
_entity_poly.type
_entity_poly.pdbx_seq_one_letter_code
_entity_poly.pdbx_strand_id
1 'polypeptide(L)'
;MSAKEILCGLTLTSLILYGLSCSKESPRETTASETVPETGSDGYPRSIQTIDGEIVVPEKPRRIVSQTLLTDEVLLEICPAERLVGIHTVSLD
;
A
#
# COMPACT_ATOMS: atom_id res chain seq x y z
N MET A 1 16.56 -32.06 30.71
CA MET A 1 16.28 -31.10 29.62
C MET A 1 16.52 -31.83 28.31
N SER A 2 15.52 -31.89 27.44
CA SER A 2 15.50 -32.80 26.30
C SER A 2 16.02 -32.12 25.03
N ALA A 3 16.91 -32.77 24.28
CA ALA A 3 17.60 -32.21 23.12
C ALA A 3 16.67 -31.60 22.04
N LYS A 4 15.41 -32.05 22.01
CA LYS A 4 14.34 -31.56 21.12
C LYS A 4 13.90 -30.11 21.38
N GLU A 5 13.97 -29.63 22.63
CA GLU A 5 13.56 -28.25 22.96
C GLU A 5 14.62 -27.22 22.53
N ILE A 6 15.89 -27.60 22.60
CA ILE A 6 17.02 -26.77 22.17
C ILE A 6 17.03 -26.61 20.65
N LEU A 7 16.73 -27.70 19.91
CA LEU A 7 16.70 -27.68 18.45
C LEU A 7 15.53 -26.84 17.90
N CYS A 8 14.39 -26.84 18.60
CA CYS A 8 13.23 -26.01 18.22
C CYS A 8 13.48 -24.52 18.51
N GLY A 9 14.16 -24.20 19.62
CA GLY A 9 14.54 -22.81 19.94
C GLY A 9 15.53 -22.20 18.94
N LEU A 10 16.51 -22.98 18.47
CA LEU A 10 17.53 -22.51 17.51
C LEU A 10 16.96 -22.27 16.10
N THR A 11 15.94 -23.02 15.68
CA THR A 11 15.30 -22.83 14.37
C THR A 11 14.38 -21.61 14.36
N LEU A 12 13.66 -21.36 15.45
CA LEU A 12 12.80 -20.18 15.61
C LEU A 12 13.60 -18.87 15.65
N THR A 13 14.73 -18.83 16.36
CA THR A 13 15.57 -17.62 16.41
C THR A 13 16.26 -17.34 15.08
N SER A 14 16.68 -18.37 14.33
CA SER A 14 17.25 -18.21 12.99
C SER A 14 16.25 -17.61 11.99
N LEU A 15 14.97 -17.99 12.06
CA LEU A 15 13.91 -17.46 11.19
C LEU A 15 13.62 -15.98 11.50
N ILE A 16 13.61 -15.60 12.78
CA ILE A 16 13.36 -14.22 13.21
C ILE A 16 14.52 -13.29 12.79
N LEU A 17 15.78 -13.75 12.88
CA LEU A 17 16.93 -12.96 12.41
C LEU A 17 16.94 -12.79 10.88
N TYR A 18 16.46 -13.78 10.11
CA TYR A 18 16.39 -13.66 8.65
C TYR A 18 15.30 -12.68 8.20
N GLY A 19 14.20 -12.56 8.94
CA GLY A 19 13.09 -11.65 8.60
C GLY A 19 13.41 -10.16 8.75
N LEU A 20 14.37 -9.78 9.60
CA LEU A 20 14.74 -8.38 9.84
C LEU A 20 15.83 -7.86 8.87
N SER A 21 16.48 -8.74 8.09
CA SER A 21 17.66 -8.41 7.30
C SER A 21 17.38 -8.12 5.81
N CYS A 22 16.22 -7.55 5.48
CA CYS A 22 15.91 -7.09 4.12
C CYS A 22 15.32 -5.67 4.04
N SER A 23 15.69 -4.80 4.97
CA SER A 23 15.60 -3.36 4.73
C SER A 23 16.84 -2.90 3.97
N LYS A 24 16.83 -3.08 2.65
CA LYS A 24 17.80 -2.40 1.78
C LYS A 24 17.43 -0.93 1.70
N GLU A 25 18.18 -0.16 2.46
CA GLU A 25 18.37 1.28 2.42
C GLU A 25 18.60 1.74 0.97
N SER A 26 17.66 2.51 0.42
CA SER A 26 17.81 3.19 -0.86
C SER A 26 18.74 4.39 -0.69
N PRO A 27 19.69 4.64 -1.61
CA PRO A 27 20.62 5.76 -1.51
C PRO A 27 19.88 7.11 -1.49
N ARG A 28 20.13 7.91 -0.46
CA ARG A 28 19.82 9.35 -0.44
C ARG A 28 20.87 10.07 -1.29
N GLU A 29 20.48 10.49 -2.48
CA GLU A 29 21.13 11.63 -3.14
C GLU A 29 20.38 12.91 -2.76
N THR A 30 21.06 13.75 -1.98
CA THR A 30 20.68 15.14 -1.74
C THR A 30 21.18 15.97 -2.92
N THR A 31 20.29 16.43 -3.81
CA THR A 31 20.55 17.61 -4.65
C THR A 31 19.23 18.25 -5.06
N ALA A 32 19.17 19.57 -4.87
CA ALA A 32 18.16 20.52 -5.33
C ALA A 32 16.77 20.47 -4.67
N SER A 33 16.57 21.42 -3.76
CA SER A 33 15.30 22.10 -3.55
C SER A 33 14.84 22.70 -4.89
N GLU A 34 14.10 21.93 -5.67
CA GLU A 34 13.34 22.45 -6.80
C GLU A 34 11.96 22.82 -6.28
N THR A 35 11.72 24.13 -6.20
CA THR A 35 10.39 24.70 -6.04
C THR A 35 9.53 24.15 -7.17
N VAL A 36 8.77 23.07 -6.90
CA VAL A 36 7.88 22.47 -7.89
C VAL A 36 6.84 23.52 -8.24
N PRO A 37 6.77 23.97 -9.51
CA PRO A 37 5.79 24.96 -9.91
C PRO A 37 4.41 24.30 -9.84
N GLU A 38 3.53 24.82 -8.98
CA GLU A 38 2.11 24.50 -9.00
C GLU A 38 1.51 24.93 -10.33
N THR A 39 1.51 24.02 -11.29
CA THR A 39 0.88 24.25 -12.59
C THR A 39 0.38 22.92 -13.17
N GLY A 40 -0.86 22.57 -12.84
CA GLY A 40 -1.79 22.07 -13.85
C GLY A 40 -1.80 20.58 -14.22
N SER A 41 -1.50 19.66 -13.31
CA SER A 41 -2.12 18.31 -13.31
C SER A 41 -1.85 17.64 -11.96
N ASP A 42 -2.84 16.97 -11.35
CA ASP A 42 -2.71 16.24 -10.07
C ASP A 42 -1.80 14.98 -10.18
N GLY A 43 -0.80 15.00 -11.07
CA GLY A 43 0.03 13.86 -11.45
C GLY A 43 -0.74 12.82 -12.25
N TYR A 44 -1.58 13.25 -13.20
CA TYR A 44 -2.30 12.38 -14.14
C TYR A 44 -1.91 12.76 -15.58
N PRO A 45 -1.91 11.81 -16.54
CA PRO A 45 -2.36 10.41 -16.43
C PRO A 45 -1.44 9.54 -15.58
N ARG A 46 -1.98 8.45 -15.01
CA ARG A 46 -1.22 7.43 -14.27
C ARG A 46 -1.40 6.07 -14.91
N SER A 47 -0.31 5.33 -15.04
CA SER A 47 -0.38 3.91 -15.35
C SER A 47 -0.20 3.09 -14.07
N ILE A 48 -1.05 2.08 -13.90
CA ILE A 48 -1.07 1.19 -12.73
C ILE A 48 -0.97 -0.24 -13.25
N GLN A 49 0.06 -0.96 -12.83
CA GLN A 49 0.17 -2.38 -13.09
C GLN A 49 -0.77 -3.16 -12.16
N THR A 50 -1.62 -3.99 -12.74
CA THR A 50 -2.52 -4.90 -12.02
C THR A 50 -2.21 -6.35 -12.36
N ILE A 51 -2.89 -7.27 -11.68
CA ILE A 51 -2.79 -8.72 -11.96
C ILE A 51 -3.27 -9.07 -13.38
N ASP A 52 -4.20 -8.29 -13.93
CA ASP A 52 -4.80 -8.52 -15.25
C ASP A 52 -4.10 -7.74 -16.37
N GLY A 53 -3.09 -6.94 -16.02
CA GLY A 53 -2.33 -6.10 -16.94
C GLY A 53 -2.26 -4.64 -16.52
N GLU A 54 -1.84 -3.79 -17.45
CA GLU A 54 -1.69 -2.36 -17.23
C GLU A 54 -3.05 -1.64 -17.36
N ILE A 55 -3.37 -0.79 -16.39
CA ILE A 55 -4.56 0.09 -16.42
C ILE A 55 -4.10 1.54 -16.41
N VAL A 56 -4.57 2.31 -17.38
CA VAL A 56 -4.31 3.76 -17.46
C VAL A 56 -5.48 4.53 -16.87
N VAL A 57 -5.19 5.37 -15.88
CA VAL A 57 -6.12 6.32 -15.27
C VAL A 57 -5.82 7.71 -15.87
N PRO A 58 -6.65 8.21 -16.80
CA PRO A 58 -6.33 9.39 -17.60
C PRO A 58 -6.42 10.70 -16.79
N GLU A 59 -7.31 10.74 -15.81
CA GLU A 59 -7.56 11.89 -14.95
C GLU A 59 -7.89 11.45 -13.53
N LYS A 60 -7.89 12.40 -12.58
CA LYS A 60 -8.22 12.10 -11.19
C LYS A 60 -9.66 11.58 -11.07
N PRO A 61 -9.88 10.36 -10.51
CA PRO A 61 -11.22 9.77 -10.44
C PRO A 61 -12.18 10.60 -9.60
N ARG A 62 -13.30 11.06 -10.15
CA ARG A 62 -14.28 11.87 -9.38
C ARG A 62 -15.29 11.02 -8.61
N ARG A 63 -15.45 9.76 -9.01
CA ARG A 63 -16.45 8.81 -8.53
C ARG A 63 -15.76 7.46 -8.33
N ILE A 64 -15.75 6.97 -7.11
CA ILE A 64 -15.06 5.75 -6.70
C ILE A 64 -16.08 4.81 -6.08
N VAL A 65 -16.05 3.55 -6.52
CA VAL A 65 -16.83 2.46 -5.94
C VAL A 65 -15.85 1.41 -5.48
N SER A 66 -16.00 0.98 -4.23
CA SER A 66 -15.18 -0.07 -3.66
C SER A 66 -15.92 -1.39 -3.63
N GLN A 67 -15.19 -2.46 -3.97
CA GLN A 67 -15.71 -3.82 -4.08
C GLN A 67 -15.25 -4.75 -2.96
N THR A 68 -14.45 -4.25 -2.03
CA THR A 68 -13.76 -5.07 -1.02
C THR A 68 -13.76 -4.34 0.32
N LEU A 69 -14.28 -4.99 1.36
CA LEU A 69 -14.39 -4.43 2.73
C LEU A 69 -13.07 -3.84 3.25
N LEU A 70 -11.94 -4.54 3.04
CA LEU A 70 -10.63 -4.04 3.47
C LEU A 70 -10.23 -2.72 2.78
N THR A 71 -10.67 -2.52 1.55
CA THR A 71 -10.38 -1.30 0.78
C THR A 71 -11.28 -0.15 1.22
N ASP A 72 -12.48 -0.44 1.73
CA ASP A 72 -13.40 0.59 2.23
C ASP A 72 -12.78 1.36 3.39
N GLU A 73 -12.17 0.67 4.36
CA GLU A 73 -11.53 1.30 5.51
C GLU A 73 -10.43 2.27 5.08
N VAL A 74 -9.58 1.84 4.14
CA VAL A 74 -8.50 2.69 3.61
C VAL A 74 -9.07 3.88 2.85
N LEU A 75 -10.09 3.66 2.01
CA LEU A 75 -10.71 4.73 1.23
C LEU A 75 -11.42 5.77 2.10
N LEU A 76 -12.03 5.37 3.21
CA LEU A 76 -12.65 6.28 4.16
C LEU A 76 -11.61 7.20 4.85
N GLU A 77 -10.37 6.73 5.01
CA GLU A 77 -9.29 7.52 5.60
C GLU A 77 -8.67 8.50 4.59
N ILE A 78 -8.43 8.06 3.35
CA ILE A 78 -7.63 8.83 2.37
C ILE A 78 -8.43 9.57 1.31
N CYS A 79 -9.72 9.23 1.15
CA CYS A 79 -10.55 9.78 0.09
C CYS A 79 -11.63 10.71 0.67
N PRO A 80 -11.80 11.93 0.12
CA PRO A 80 -12.95 12.77 0.45
C PRO A 80 -14.26 12.02 0.19
N ALA A 81 -15.17 12.05 1.16
CA ALA A 81 -16.42 11.28 1.14
C ALA A 81 -17.28 11.59 -0.10
N GLU A 82 -17.21 12.82 -0.64
CA GLU A 82 -17.96 13.25 -1.82
C GLU A 82 -17.57 12.50 -3.10
N ARG A 83 -16.39 11.86 -3.11
CA ARG A 83 -15.91 11.04 -4.23
C ARG A 83 -16.32 9.58 -4.11
N LEU A 84 -16.73 9.11 -2.93
CA LEU A 84 -17.15 7.73 -2.70
C LEU A 84 -18.64 7.60 -3.01
N VAL A 85 -18.96 6.82 -4.06
CA VAL A 85 -20.35 6.61 -4.51
C VAL A 85 -20.90 5.24 -4.14
N GLY A 86 -20.04 4.36 -3.62
CA GLY A 86 -20.43 3.04 -3.12
C GLY A 86 -19.30 2.39 -2.32
N ILE A 87 -19.66 1.89 -1.14
CA ILE A 87 -18.85 1.07 -0.24
C ILE A 87 -19.69 -0.16 0.16
N HIS A 88 -19.06 -1.18 0.73
CA HIS A 88 -19.78 -2.34 1.25
C HIS A 88 -20.51 -1.99 2.55
N THR A 89 -21.62 -2.70 2.79
CA THR A 89 -22.35 -2.66 4.05
C THR A 89 -22.15 -3.97 4.78
N VAL A 90 -21.83 -3.91 6.07
CA VAL A 90 -21.85 -5.08 6.95
C VAL A 90 -23.21 -5.11 7.66
N SER A 91 -24.00 -6.17 7.46
CA SER A 91 -25.19 -6.42 8.27
C SER A 91 -24.81 -7.23 9.51
N LEU A 92 -25.33 -6.83 10.67
CA LEU A 92 -25.31 -7.62 11.89
C LEU A 92 -26.67 -8.32 11.97
N ASP A 93 -26.68 -9.62 11.71
CA ASP A 93 -27.83 -10.49 11.95
C ASP A 93 -27.95 -10.85 13.45
#